data_AF-A0A3D1S6R2-F1
#
_entry.id   AF-A0A3D1S6R2-F1
#
_cell.length_a   1.000
_cell.length_b   1.000
_cell.length_c   1.000
_cell.angle_alpha   90.00
_cell.angle_beta   90.00
_cell.angle_gamma   90.00
#
_symmetry.space_group_name_H-M   'P 1'
#
loop_
_entity.id
_entity.type
_entity.pdbx_description
1 polymer ?
#
loop_
_entity_poly.entity_id
_entity_poly.type
_entity_poly.pdbx_seq_one_letter_code
_entity_poly.pdbx_strand_id
1 'polypeptide(L)'
;MADTVFYSPGIRHLQQLPEQESLHCVKVLRMKEGDKLTVTDGKGFFYPCTLIQAHPKHCVVSMDAEVAQPKTWNFSLHIAFAPTKNIDRMEWFAEKATESGIDRFTPLLCRFSERKELKTERLEKIVVSAMKQSQQAVMP
;
A
#
# COMPACT_ATOMS: atom_id res chain seq x y z
N MET A 1 -15.39 -13.12 4.89
CA MET A 1 -15.85 -11.72 4.97
C MET A 1 -14.71 -10.89 4.41
N ALA A 2 -14.98 -9.95 3.52
CA ALA A 2 -13.99 -9.38 2.62
C ALA A 2 -12.76 -8.82 3.38
N ASP A 3 -11.61 -9.50 3.24
CA ASP A 3 -10.31 -9.11 3.80
C ASP A 3 -9.69 -7.95 3.01
N THR A 4 -10.48 -6.93 2.68
CA THR A 4 -10.00 -5.80 1.91
C THR A 4 -9.26 -4.84 2.84
N VAL A 5 -7.96 -4.72 2.62
CA VAL A 5 -7.09 -3.76 3.31
C VAL A 5 -7.12 -2.43 2.57
N PHE A 6 -7.23 -1.32 3.31
CA PHE A 6 -7.10 0.06 2.83
C PHE A 6 -5.78 0.66 3.27
N TYR A 7 -5.22 1.59 2.51
CA TYR A 7 -3.95 2.26 2.87
C TYR A 7 -4.16 3.71 3.31
N SER A 8 -3.75 4.04 4.53
CA SER A 8 -3.73 5.42 5.02
C SER A 8 -2.50 5.66 5.90
N PRO A 9 -1.42 6.27 5.37
CA PRO A 9 -0.16 6.45 6.10
C PRO A 9 -0.28 7.40 7.31
N GLY A 10 -1.35 8.19 7.36
CA GLY A 10 -1.64 9.16 8.42
C GLY A 10 -2.73 8.72 9.40
N ILE A 11 -3.21 7.46 9.34
CA ILE A 11 -4.40 7.01 10.06
C ILE A 11 -4.36 7.21 11.58
N ARG A 12 -3.15 7.16 12.18
CA ARG A 12 -2.94 7.41 13.61
C ARG A 12 -3.23 8.85 14.03
N HIS A 13 -3.03 9.81 13.14
CA HIS A 13 -3.20 11.25 13.42
C HIS A 13 -4.53 11.77 12.90
N LEU A 14 -4.96 11.28 11.74
CA LEU A 14 -6.20 11.66 11.09
C LEU A 14 -6.95 10.38 10.71
N GLN A 15 -8.07 10.12 11.39
CA GLN A 15 -8.91 8.93 11.14
C GLN A 15 -9.81 9.10 9.90
N GLN A 16 -9.23 9.67 8.83
CA GLN A 16 -9.87 9.86 7.53
C GLN A 16 -9.09 9.10 6.47
N LEU A 17 -9.80 8.37 5.61
CA LEU A 17 -9.18 7.71 4.46
C LEU A 17 -8.79 8.74 3.40
N PRO A 18 -7.68 8.52 2.66
CA PRO A 18 -7.37 9.29 1.46
C PRO A 18 -8.52 9.26 0.44
N GLU A 19 -8.61 10.25 -0.44
CA GLU A 19 -9.72 10.36 -1.41
C GLU A 19 -9.85 9.09 -2.29
N GLN A 20 -8.73 8.53 -2.73
CA GLN A 20 -8.73 7.30 -3.55
C GLN A 20 -9.32 6.09 -2.79
N GLU A 21 -8.95 5.92 -1.52
CA GLU A 21 -9.48 4.85 -0.67
C GLU A 21 -10.95 5.11 -0.28
N SER A 22 -11.32 6.37 -0.05
CA SER A 22 -12.72 6.78 0.20
C SER A 22 -13.62 6.42 -0.97
N LEU A 23 -13.16 6.69 -2.20
CA LEU A 23 -13.89 6.36 -3.42
C LEU A 23 -14.01 4.84 -3.59
N HIS A 24 -12.93 4.10 -3.35
CA HIS A 24 -12.96 2.62 -3.39
C HIS A 24 -13.95 2.05 -2.36
N CYS A 25 -13.89 2.52 -1.11
CA CYS A 25 -14.76 2.11 -0.01
C CYS A 25 -16.25 2.33 -0.34
N VAL A 26 -16.63 3.52 -0.80
CA VAL A 26 -18.04 3.92 -0.95
C VAL A 26 -18.62 3.60 -2.33
N LYS A 27 -17.86 3.78 -3.41
CA LYS A 27 -18.37 3.59 -4.78
C LYS A 27 -18.18 2.17 -5.30
N VAL A 28 -17.04 1.56 -4.99
CA VAL A 28 -16.70 0.22 -5.49
C VAL A 28 -17.23 -0.86 -4.55
N LEU A 29 -16.82 -0.82 -3.28
CA LEU A 29 -17.24 -1.81 -2.28
C LEU A 29 -18.61 -1.52 -1.69
N ARG A 30 -19.13 -0.29 -1.86
CA ARG A 30 -20.46 0.14 -1.39
C ARG A 30 -20.66 -0.07 0.11
N MET A 31 -19.58 0.12 0.88
CA MET A 31 -19.62 0.03 2.34
C MET A 31 -20.46 1.17 2.93
N LYS A 32 -21.07 0.89 4.08
CA LYS A 32 -21.95 1.79 4.82
C LYS A 32 -21.41 2.04 6.22
N GLU A 33 -21.92 3.09 6.85
CA GLU A 33 -21.64 3.39 8.25
C GLU A 33 -21.98 2.18 9.13
N GLY A 34 -21.08 1.85 10.05
CA GLY A 34 -21.13 0.63 10.86
C GLY A 34 -20.33 -0.55 10.30
N ASP A 35 -19.98 -0.56 9.01
CA ASP A 35 -19.19 -1.64 8.42
C ASP A 35 -17.77 -1.68 8.99
N LYS A 36 -17.22 -2.90 9.11
CA LYS A 36 -15.84 -3.13 9.53
C LYS A 36 -14.90 -3.11 8.34
N LEU A 37 -13.75 -2.47 8.49
CA LEU A 37 -12.65 -2.49 7.53
C LEU A 37 -11.30 -2.59 8.24
N THR A 38 -10.28 -2.99 7.50
CA THR A 38 -8.90 -2.98 7.97
C THR A 38 -8.11 -1.92 7.22
N VAL A 39 -7.44 -1.04 7.95
CA VAL A 39 -6.53 -0.04 7.38
C VAL A 39 -5.09 -0.42 7.73
N THR A 40 -4.13 -0.13 6.85
CA THR A 40 -2.70 -0.17 7.18
C THR A 40 -2.06 1.18 6.91
N ASP A 41 -1.02 1.51 7.67
CA ASP A 41 -0.19 2.69 7.48
C ASP A 41 1.07 2.42 6.65
N GLY A 42 1.31 1.16 6.24
CA GLY A 42 2.52 0.75 5.53
C GLY A 42 3.77 0.73 6.42
N LYS A 43 3.63 0.82 7.75
CA LYS A 43 4.73 0.87 8.73
C LYS A 43 4.75 -0.34 9.67
N GLY A 44 4.07 -1.41 9.31
CA GLY A 44 4.03 -2.67 10.05
C GLY A 44 2.80 -2.85 10.94
N PHE A 45 1.74 -2.08 10.72
CA PHE A 45 0.53 -2.18 11.52
C PHE A 45 -0.74 -2.31 10.67
N PHE A 46 -1.67 -3.10 11.20
CA PHE A 46 -3.07 -3.10 10.79
C PHE A 46 -3.93 -2.46 11.87
N TYR A 47 -4.95 -1.75 11.41
CA TYR A 47 -5.93 -1.06 12.22
C TYR A 47 -7.31 -1.57 11.83
N PRO A 48 -7.85 -2.54 12.58
CA PRO A 48 -9.27 -2.83 12.52
C PRO A 48 -10.05 -1.56 12.88
N CYS A 49 -10.96 -1.17 12.01
CA CYS A 49 -11.74 0.05 12.14
C CYS A 49 -13.22 -0.20 11.84
N THR A 50 -14.07 0.65 12.42
CA THR A 50 -15.47 0.82 12.00
C THR A 50 -15.62 2.06 11.14
N LEU A 51 -16.34 1.95 10.03
CA LEU A 51 -16.69 3.10 9.19
C LEU A 51 -17.73 3.98 9.92
N ILE A 52 -17.39 5.23 10.20
CA ILE A 52 -18.25 6.19 10.91
C ILE A 52 -18.99 7.10 9.92
N GLN A 53 -18.33 7.50 8.84
CA GLN A 53 -18.92 8.34 7.81
C GLN A 53 -18.57 7.80 6.42
N ALA A 54 -19.58 7.39 5.66
CA ALA A 54 -19.40 6.86 4.32
C ALA A 54 -19.53 7.98 3.27
N HIS A 55 -18.44 8.68 2.97
CA HIS A 55 -18.42 9.75 1.95
C HIS A 55 -17.34 9.50 0.89
N PRO A 56 -17.63 9.65 -0.42
CA PRO A 56 -16.70 9.28 -1.50
C PRO A 56 -15.37 10.06 -1.51
N LYS A 57 -15.27 11.18 -0.79
CA LYS A 57 -14.05 11.98 -0.65
C LYS A 57 -13.51 12.10 0.79
N HIS A 58 -14.35 11.77 1.78
CA HIS A 58 -14.11 12.07 3.19
C HIS A 58 -14.61 10.92 4.05
N CYS A 59 -14.13 9.70 3.78
CA CYS A 59 -14.48 8.55 4.62
C CYS A 59 -13.82 8.72 6.00
N VAL A 60 -14.62 8.74 7.07
CA VAL A 60 -14.13 8.81 8.44
C VAL A 60 -14.32 7.45 9.09
N VAL A 61 -13.30 6.98 9.80
CA VAL A 61 -13.31 5.70 10.50
C VAL A 61 -13.03 5.89 11.98
N SER A 62 -13.42 4.93 12.80
CA SER A 62 -13.03 4.81 14.19
C SER A 62 -12.08 3.63 14.32
N MET A 63 -10.89 3.87 14.84
CA MET A 63 -9.90 2.82 15.11
C MET A 63 -10.31 2.00 16.34
N ASP A 64 -10.50 0.69 16.17
CA ASP A 64 -10.88 -0.22 17.25
C ASP A 64 -9.65 -0.80 17.97
N ALA A 65 -8.57 -1.06 17.22
CA ALA A 65 -7.34 -1.65 17.72
C ALA A 65 -6.13 -1.30 16.84
N GLU A 66 -4.94 -1.56 17.38
CA GLU A 66 -3.67 -1.53 16.66
C GLU A 66 -3.04 -2.93 16.73
N VAL A 67 -2.82 -3.54 15.57
CA VAL A 67 -2.28 -4.90 15.44
C VAL A 67 -0.95 -4.83 14.70
N ALA A 68 0.15 -5.12 15.39
CA ALA A 68 1.45 -5.22 14.77
C ALA A 68 1.52 -6.45 13.86
N GLN A 69 2.00 -6.26 12.63
CA GLN A 69 2.34 -7.34 11.71
C GLN A 69 3.84 -7.23 11.37
N PRO A 70 4.70 -7.91 12.15
CA PRO A 70 6.12 -7.96 11.83
C PRO A 70 6.34 -8.69 10.51
N LYS A 71 7.45 -8.38 9.85
CA LYS A 71 7.90 -9.14 8.68
C LYS A 71 8.03 -10.63 9.00
N THR A 72 7.72 -11.47 8.02
CA THR A 72 7.74 -12.93 8.18
C THR A 72 9.13 -13.54 7.99
N TRP A 73 10.12 -12.75 7.56
CA TRP A 73 11.51 -13.17 7.36
C TRP A 73 12.47 -12.49 8.34
N ASN A 74 13.59 -13.16 8.65
CA ASN A 74 14.55 -12.76 9.69
C ASN A 74 15.82 -12.07 9.14
N PHE A 75 15.82 -11.67 7.87
CA PHE A 75 16.92 -10.97 7.21
C PHE A 75 16.46 -9.64 6.60
N SER A 76 17.36 -8.85 6.02
CA SER A 76 17.02 -7.69 5.21
C SER A 76 17.28 -8.01 3.74
N LEU A 77 16.24 -7.91 2.91
CA LEU A 77 16.29 -8.11 1.47
C LEU A 77 16.21 -6.76 0.76
N HIS A 78 17.30 -6.36 0.12
CA HIS A 78 17.38 -5.15 -0.70
C HIS A 78 17.78 -5.51 -2.12
N ILE A 79 16.95 -5.16 -3.11
CA ILE A 79 17.28 -5.33 -4.52
C ILE A 79 17.58 -3.99 -5.18
N ALA A 80 18.80 -3.84 -5.70
CA ALA A 80 19.16 -2.70 -6.53
C ALA A 80 19.16 -3.13 -8.01
N PHE A 81 18.50 -2.36 -8.88
CA PHE A 81 18.33 -2.74 -10.29
C PHE A 81 18.45 -1.54 -11.23
N ALA A 82 18.97 -1.76 -12.44
CA ALA A 82 18.98 -0.72 -13.47
C ALA A 82 17.59 -0.63 -14.15
N PRO A 83 16.99 0.57 -14.28
CA PRO A 83 15.73 0.75 -14.98
C PRO A 83 15.76 0.21 -16.41
N THR A 84 14.75 -0.57 -16.78
CA THR A 84 14.60 -1.09 -18.14
C THR A 84 13.95 -0.07 -19.06
N LYS A 85 14.21 -0.19 -20.37
CA LYS A 85 13.57 0.65 -21.40
C LYS A 85 12.04 0.57 -21.36
N ASN A 86 11.52 -0.65 -21.17
CA ASN A 86 10.09 -0.90 -20.97
C ASN A 86 9.72 -0.72 -19.49
N ILE A 87 8.79 0.19 -19.21
CA ILE A 87 8.33 0.50 -17.85
C ILE A 87 7.48 -0.64 -17.26
N ASP A 88 6.71 -1.35 -18.10
CA ASP A 88 5.81 -2.42 -17.65
C ASP A 88 6.58 -3.54 -16.95
N ARG A 89 7.84 -3.79 -17.34
CA ARG A 89 8.72 -4.77 -16.69
C ARG A 89 9.13 -4.33 -15.28
N MET A 90 9.36 -3.04 -15.08
CA MET A 90 9.69 -2.50 -13.76
C MET A 90 8.47 -2.50 -12.85
N GLU A 91 7.30 -2.18 -13.40
CA GLU A 91 6.02 -2.23 -12.69
C GLU A 91 5.71 -3.66 -12.24
N TRP A 92 5.84 -4.62 -13.15
CA TRP A 92 5.70 -6.04 -12.84
C TRP A 92 6.71 -6.50 -11.78
N PHE A 93 7.97 -6.06 -11.88
CA PHE A 93 8.99 -6.37 -10.87
C PHE A 93 8.61 -5.80 -9.50
N ALA A 94 8.20 -4.54 -9.42
CA ALA A 94 7.82 -3.89 -8.15
C ALA A 94 6.63 -4.60 -7.50
N GLU A 95 5.62 -4.99 -8.28
CA GLU A 95 4.49 -5.80 -7.82
C GLU A 95 4.98 -7.14 -7.24
N LYS A 96 5.73 -7.93 -8.02
CA LYS A 96 6.16 -9.27 -7.60
C LYS A 96 7.19 -9.28 -6.49
N ALA A 97 8.07 -8.30 -6.45
CA ALA A 97 9.01 -8.12 -5.34
C ALA A 97 8.27 -7.81 -4.04
N THR A 98 7.24 -6.94 -4.10
CA THR A 98 6.39 -6.63 -2.94
C THR A 98 5.64 -7.88 -2.47
N GLU A 99 4.96 -8.60 -3.37
CA GLU A 99 4.23 -9.84 -3.05
C GLU A 99 5.14 -10.92 -2.42
N SER A 100 6.38 -11.05 -2.90
CA SER A 100 7.34 -12.06 -2.43
C SER A 100 7.96 -11.73 -1.07
N GLY A 101 7.79 -10.49 -0.60
CA GLY A 101 8.41 -10.00 0.62
C GLY A 101 9.82 -9.45 0.36
N ILE A 102 9.93 -8.13 0.35
CA ILE A 102 11.18 -7.38 0.17
C ILE A 102 11.20 -6.20 1.14
N ASP A 103 12.36 -5.86 1.70
CA ASP A 103 12.46 -4.71 2.63
C ASP A 103 12.71 -3.40 1.88
N ARG A 104 13.37 -3.45 0.71
CA ARG A 104 13.69 -2.26 -0.10
C ARG A 104 14.02 -2.63 -1.54
N PHE A 105 13.71 -1.76 -2.48
CA PHE A 105 14.38 -1.78 -3.79
C PHE A 105 14.86 -0.39 -4.21
N THR A 106 15.94 -0.34 -5.00
CA THR A 106 16.55 0.93 -5.45
C THR A 106 16.84 0.89 -6.94
N PRO A 107 16.14 1.70 -7.74
CA PRO A 107 16.50 1.92 -9.13
C PRO A 107 17.87 2.63 -9.22
N LEU A 108 18.81 2.04 -9.95
CA LEU A 108 20.17 2.54 -10.14
C LEU A 108 20.30 3.27 -11.47
N LEU A 109 20.84 4.50 -11.42
CA LEU A 109 21.26 5.22 -12.61
C LEU A 109 22.68 4.76 -13.00
N CYS A 110 22.77 3.79 -13.91
CA CYS A 110 24.02 3.23 -14.40
C CYS A 110 24.46 3.91 -15.70
N ARG A 111 25.74 3.74 -16.08
CA ARG A 111 26.33 4.29 -17.31
C ARG A 111 25.53 3.97 -18.58
N PHE A 112 24.95 2.78 -18.64
CA PHE A 112 24.17 2.26 -19.77
C PHE A 112 22.66 2.19 -19.49
N SER A 113 22.16 2.89 -18.46
CA SER A 113 20.73 2.95 -18.20
C SER A 113 20.02 3.70 -19.33
N GLU A 114 19.13 3.00 -20.03
CA GLU A 114 18.31 3.53 -21.13
C GLU A 114 17.37 4.65 -20.66
N ARG A 115 16.87 4.55 -19.42
CA ARG A 115 15.97 5.52 -18.78
C ARG A 115 16.70 6.25 -17.68
N LYS A 116 16.75 7.59 -17.77
CA LYS A 116 17.35 8.46 -16.76
C LYS A 116 16.35 9.02 -15.76
N GLU A 117 15.07 9.05 -16.14
CA GLU A 117 13.97 9.52 -15.28
C GLU A 117 12.97 8.40 -15.02
N LEU A 118 12.64 8.22 -13.75
CA LEU A 118 11.73 7.21 -13.24
C LEU A 118 10.58 7.92 -12.53
N LYS A 119 9.34 7.63 -12.94
CA LYS A 119 8.14 8.17 -12.30
C LYS A 119 7.82 7.39 -11.02
N THR A 120 8.45 7.78 -9.92
CA THR A 120 8.32 7.10 -8.61
C THR A 120 6.88 7.00 -8.14
N GLU A 121 6.07 8.04 -8.33
CA GLU A 121 4.64 8.07 -7.94
C GLU A 121 3.81 6.90 -8.51
N ARG A 122 4.14 6.45 -9.73
CA ARG A 122 3.43 5.33 -10.36
C ARG A 122 3.84 3.99 -9.76
N LEU A 123 5.13 3.83 -9.47
CA LEU A 123 5.64 2.63 -8.78
C LEU A 123 5.11 2.55 -7.35
N GLU A 124 5.06 3.67 -6.63
CA GLU A 124 4.49 3.73 -5.28
C GLU A 124 3.04 3.23 -5.26
N LYS A 125 2.21 3.62 -6.25
CA LYS A 125 0.83 3.10 -6.36
C LYS A 125 0.79 1.60 -6.59
N ILE A 126 1.70 1.06 -7.40
CA ILE A 126 1.78 -0.38 -7.67
C ILE A 126 2.20 -1.13 -6.40
N VAL A 127 3.20 -0.62 -5.67
CA VAL A 127 3.66 -1.18 -4.40
C VAL A 127 2.55 -1.15 -3.36
N VAL A 128 1.84 -0.03 -3.21
CA VAL A 128 0.68 0.08 -2.30
C VAL A 128 -0.40 -0.94 -2.67
N SER A 129 -0.70 -1.09 -3.97
CA SER A 129 -1.68 -2.08 -4.43
C SER A 129 -1.24 -3.51 -4.12
N ALA A 130 0.02 -3.86 -4.40
CA ALA A 130 0.60 -5.17 -4.14
C ALA A 130 0.67 -5.47 -2.63
N MET A 131 1.04 -4.49 -1.81
CA MET A 131 1.06 -4.60 -0.34
C MET A 131 -0.35 -4.90 0.20
N LYS A 132 -1.37 -4.16 -0.23
CA LYS A 132 -2.77 -4.39 0.18
C LYS A 132 -3.25 -5.79 -0.25
N GLN A 133 -2.94 -6.19 -1.48
CA GLN A 133 -3.39 -7.47 -2.05
C GLN A 133 -2.67 -8.68 -1.44
N SER A 134 -1.41 -8.53 -1.05
CA SER A 134 -0.62 -9.55 -0.34
C SER A 134 -0.79 -9.53 1.18
N GLN A 135 -1.67 -8.68 1.71
CA GLN A 135 -1.93 -8.52 3.15
C GLN A 135 -0.65 -8.26 3.97
N GLN A 136 0.24 -7.44 3.42
CA GLN A 136 1.41 -6.94 4.13
C GLN A 136 1.10 -5.57 4.75
N ALA A 137 1.66 -5.30 5.92
CA ALA A 137 1.53 -4.02 6.61
C ALA A 137 2.75 -3.12 6.44
N VAL A 138 3.81 -3.57 5.77
CA VAL A 138 5.05 -2.80 5.53
C VAL A 138 5.17 -2.51 4.04
N MET A 139 5.37 -1.23 3.71
CA MET A 139 5.68 -0.80 2.35
C MET A 139 7.20 -0.85 2.11
N PRO A 140 7.69 -1.55 1.06
CA PRO A 140 9.11 -1.58 0.69
C PRO A 140 9.67 -0.27 0.11
#